data_AF-A0A9E0UG56-F1
#
_entry.id   AF-A0A9E0UG56-F1
#
_cell.length_a   1.000
_cell.length_b   1.000
_cell.length_c   1.000
_cell.angle_alpha   90.00
_cell.angle_beta   90.00
_cell.angle_gamma   90.00
#
_symmetry.space_group_name_H-M   'P 1'
#
loop_
_entity.id
_entity.type
_entity.pdbx_description
1 polymer ?
#
loop_
_entity_poly.entity_id
_entity_poly.type
_entity_poly.pdbx_seq_one_letter_code
_entity_poly.pdbx_strand_id
1 'polypeptide(L)'
;MIVNLKTELLLSYCDPFGRNVWGNPISREEVLLALSQNRLVSDFEDKSDPAGRVAYLVVHKAEDPIEIDVGQLDSFAEWFITDGNHRFAAALLRGDQEILCSISGCPEYIEHFFGLDRLGAMPVQPAKQP
;
A
#
# COMPACT_ATOMS: atom_id res chain seq x y z
N MET A 1 -11.70 -5.47 -7.29
CA MET A 1 -12.59 -4.29 -7.04
C MET A 1 -11.73 -3.12 -6.60
N ILE A 2 -12.07 -1.89 -6.97
CA ILE A 2 -11.25 -0.70 -6.61
C ILE A 2 -11.98 0.09 -5.53
N VAL A 3 -11.33 0.32 -4.39
CA VAL A 3 -11.89 1.00 -3.21
C VAL A 3 -10.83 1.78 -2.46
N ASN A 4 -11.23 2.79 -1.68
CA ASN A 4 -10.36 3.37 -0.65
C ASN A 4 -10.48 2.53 0.63
N LEU A 5 -9.36 2.02 1.14
CA LEU A 5 -9.29 1.37 2.44
C LEU A 5 -8.70 2.31 3.48
N LYS A 6 -9.20 2.24 4.71
CA LYS A 6 -8.55 2.89 5.85
C LYS A 6 -7.14 2.35 6.02
N THR A 7 -6.15 3.24 6.12
CA THR A 7 -4.76 2.85 6.30
C THR A 7 -4.53 2.10 7.60
N GLU A 8 -5.25 2.45 8.68
CA GLU A 8 -5.23 1.75 9.97
C GLU A 8 -5.72 0.29 9.86
N LEU A 9 -6.78 0.05 9.07
CA LEU A 9 -7.29 -1.30 8.84
C LEU A 9 -6.25 -2.15 8.11
N LEU A 10 -5.70 -1.63 7.01
CA LEU A 10 -4.68 -2.34 6.25
C LEU A 10 -3.38 -2.54 7.06
N LEU A 11 -3.00 -1.57 7.90
CA LEU A 11 -1.85 -1.64 8.78
C LEU A 11 -1.94 -2.81 9.78
N SER A 12 -3.15 -3.18 10.23
CA SER A 12 -3.35 -4.31 11.14
C SER A 12 -2.97 -5.67 10.53
N TYR A 13 -2.96 -5.75 9.20
CA TYR A 13 -2.58 -6.95 8.45
C TYR A 13 -1.22 -6.83 7.75
N CYS A 14 -0.84 -5.61 7.37
CA CYS A 14 0.27 -5.37 6.47
C CYS A 14 1.15 -4.22 6.94
N ASP A 15 1.74 -4.28 8.14
CA ASP A 15 2.71 -3.24 8.57
C ASP A 15 4.05 -3.36 7.81
N PRO A 16 4.34 -2.46 6.84
CA PRO A 16 5.54 -2.57 6.04
C PRO A 16 6.80 -2.28 6.85
N PHE A 17 6.67 -1.57 7.98
CA PHE A 17 7.79 -1.30 8.89
C PHE A 17 7.94 -2.35 10.00
N GLY A 18 6.90 -3.17 10.22
CA GLY A 18 6.88 -4.24 11.23
C GLY A 18 7.35 -5.59 10.69
N ARG A 19 7.29 -5.82 9.37
CA ARG A 19 7.74 -7.06 8.71
C ARG A 19 8.65 -6.75 7.53
N ASN A 20 9.66 -7.59 7.31
CA ASN A 20 10.52 -7.46 6.13
C ASN A 20 9.79 -7.94 4.87
N VAL A 21 9.29 -6.99 4.07
CA VAL A 21 8.57 -7.27 2.81
C VAL A 21 9.37 -6.91 1.55
N TRP A 22 10.60 -6.42 1.72
CA TRP A 22 11.46 -5.97 0.63
C TRP A 22 12.73 -6.80 0.47
N GLY A 23 12.88 -7.89 1.23
CA GLY A 23 14.12 -8.66 1.34
C GLY A 23 15.13 -8.00 2.27
N ASN A 24 15.23 -6.66 2.24
CA ASN A 24 15.96 -5.83 3.20
C ASN A 24 14.97 -5.01 4.03
N PRO A 25 14.96 -5.12 5.37
CA PRO A 25 14.08 -4.31 6.22
C PRO A 25 14.35 -2.82 6.03
N ILE A 26 13.28 -2.01 5.97
CA ILE A 26 13.36 -0.54 5.95
C ILE A 26 12.66 -0.04 7.21
N SER A 27 13.28 0.89 7.92
CA SER A 27 12.67 1.51 9.11
C SER A 27 12.07 2.89 8.80
N ARG A 28 11.18 3.37 9.68
CA ARG A 28 10.63 4.74 9.56
C ARG A 28 11.76 5.77 9.66
N GLU A 29 12.71 5.57 10.56
CA GLU A 29 13.86 6.43 10.78
C GLU A 29 14.74 6.55 9.53
N GLU A 30 14.94 5.45 8.81
CA GLU A 30 15.73 5.44 7.58
C GLU A 30 15.07 6.24 6.45
N VAL A 31 13.75 6.14 6.31
CA VAL A 31 13.00 6.95 5.34
C VAL A 31 13.02 8.43 5.74
N LEU A 32 12.87 8.75 7.03
CA LEU A 32 12.95 10.13 7.52
C LEU A 32 14.36 10.71 7.31
N LEU A 33 15.41 9.91 7.49
CA LEU A 33 16.78 10.30 7.17
C LEU A 33 16.93 10.59 5.67
N ALA A 34 16.42 9.72 4.81
CA ALA A 34 16.43 9.93 3.35
C ALA A 34 15.73 11.25 2.96
N LEU A 35 14.57 11.53 3.55
CA LEU A 35 13.84 12.79 3.36
C LEU A 35 14.68 14.01 3.78
N SER A 36 15.30 13.96 4.97
CA SER A 36 16.15 15.06 5.46
C SER A 36 17.38 15.33 4.59
N GLN A 37 17.88 14.29 3.90
CA GLN A 37 19.05 14.35 3.03
C GLN A 37 18.69 14.64 1.56
N ASN A 38 17.41 14.81 1.25
CA ASN A 38 16.90 14.91 -0.12
C ASN A 38 17.33 13.72 -1.01
N ARG A 39 17.44 12.53 -0.41
CA ARG A 39 17.73 11.27 -1.10
C ARG A 39 16.42 10.69 -1.63
N LEU A 40 15.99 11.23 -2.77
CA LEU A 40 14.71 10.90 -3.41
C LEU A 40 14.96 10.09 -4.69
N VAL A 41 14.64 8.80 -4.66
CA VAL A 41 14.85 7.87 -5.79
C VAL A 41 13.56 7.73 -6.58
N SER A 42 13.51 8.36 -7.76
CA SER A 42 12.38 8.28 -8.70
C SER A 42 12.48 7.11 -9.68
N ASP A 43 13.67 6.53 -9.84
CA ASP A 43 13.89 5.37 -10.68
C ASP A 43 13.47 4.08 -9.93
N PHE A 44 12.29 3.58 -10.27
CA PHE A 44 11.74 2.37 -9.69
C PHE A 44 12.42 1.08 -10.19
N GLU A 45 13.37 1.16 -11.12
CA GLU A 45 14.27 0.05 -11.48
C GLU A 45 15.49 -0.02 -10.56
N ASP A 46 15.94 1.10 -9.98
CA ASP A 46 17.11 1.15 -9.07
C ASP A 46 16.80 0.61 -7.66
N LYS A 47 17.02 -0.69 -7.46
CA LYS A 47 16.69 -1.39 -6.20
C LYS A 47 17.69 -1.12 -5.06
N SER A 48 18.71 -0.28 -5.28
CA SER A 48 19.79 -0.08 -4.32
C SER A 48 19.36 0.70 -3.07
N ASP A 49 18.33 1.53 -3.20
CA ASP A 49 17.88 2.42 -2.13
C ASP A 49 16.35 2.46 -1.99
N PRO A 50 15.77 1.45 -1.33
CA PRO A 50 14.33 1.38 -1.18
C PRO A 50 13.78 2.44 -0.19
N ALA A 51 14.58 2.91 0.78
CA ALA A 51 14.19 4.01 1.65
C ALA A 51 14.05 5.33 0.88
N GLY A 52 14.98 5.60 -0.05
CA GLY A 52 14.91 6.75 -0.94
C GLY A 52 13.71 6.73 -1.89
N ARG A 53 13.24 5.54 -2.27
CA ARG A 53 11.99 5.38 -3.04
C ARG A 53 10.75 5.72 -2.20
N VAL A 54 10.69 5.24 -0.96
CA VAL A 54 9.59 5.63 -0.05
C VAL A 54 9.63 7.14 0.19
N ALA A 55 10.81 7.72 0.41
CA ALA A 55 10.97 9.16 0.57
C ALA A 55 10.51 9.93 -0.66
N TYR A 56 10.87 9.48 -1.87
CA TYR A 56 10.36 10.05 -3.12
C TYR A 56 8.83 10.03 -3.15
N LEU A 57 8.20 8.90 -2.81
CA LEU A 57 6.74 8.75 -2.80
C LEU A 57 6.06 9.56 -1.69
N VAL A 58 6.72 9.81 -0.55
CA VAL A 58 6.21 10.71 0.50
C VAL A 58 6.07 12.13 -0.06
N VAL A 59 7.03 12.58 -0.87
CA VAL A 59 7.00 13.90 -1.52
C VAL A 59 6.09 13.92 -2.76
N HIS A 60 6.08 12.85 -3.54
CA HIS A 60 5.36 12.72 -4.80
C HIS A 60 4.33 11.59 -4.69
N LYS A 61 3.11 11.95 -4.27
CA LYS A 61 2.03 10.98 -4.08
C LYS A 61 1.71 10.28 -5.42
N ALA A 62 1.84 8.95 -5.43
CA ALA A 62 1.33 8.14 -6.52
C ALA A 62 -0.21 8.05 -6.44
N GLU A 63 -0.87 8.14 -7.60
CA GLU A 63 -2.33 8.05 -7.70
C GLU A 63 -2.81 6.63 -8.02
N ASP A 64 -1.92 5.78 -8.54
CA ASP A 64 -2.23 4.40 -8.86
C ASP A 64 -2.62 3.60 -7.61
N PRO A 65 -3.62 2.70 -7.71
CA PRO A 65 -4.01 1.82 -6.61
C PRO A 65 -2.89 0.84 -6.24
N ILE A 66 -2.76 0.51 -4.96
CA ILE A 66 -1.98 -0.67 -4.53
C ILE A 66 -2.75 -1.95 -4.83
N GLU A 67 -2.06 -3.07 -5.03
CA GLU A 67 -2.70 -4.36 -5.30
C GLU A 67 -2.79 -5.18 -4.01
N ILE A 68 -3.97 -5.71 -3.76
CA ILE A 68 -4.29 -6.52 -2.58
C ILE A 68 -4.88 -7.85 -3.04
N ASP A 69 -4.30 -8.96 -2.58
CA ASP A 69 -4.87 -10.30 -2.73
C ASP A 69 -5.07 -10.94 -1.35
N VAL A 70 -6.33 -11.21 -0.99
CA VAL A 70 -6.66 -11.88 0.28
C VAL A 70 -6.56 -13.41 0.21
N GLY A 71 -6.20 -13.97 -0.94
CA GLY A 71 -6.06 -15.40 -1.17
C GLY A 71 -7.37 -16.08 -1.60
N GLN A 72 -7.38 -17.41 -1.57
CA GLN A 72 -8.51 -18.26 -1.96
C GLN A 72 -8.97 -19.13 -0.78
N LEU A 73 -10.15 -19.74 -0.90
CA LEU A 73 -10.61 -20.75 0.06
C LEU A 73 -9.51 -21.80 0.28
N ASP A 74 -9.21 -22.07 1.56
CA ASP A 74 -8.14 -22.97 2.05
C ASP A 74 -6.69 -22.47 1.92
N SER A 75 -6.47 -21.23 1.47
CA SER A 75 -5.15 -20.59 1.48
C SER A 75 -5.27 -19.09 1.72
N PHE A 76 -5.09 -18.68 2.99
CA PHE A 76 -5.03 -17.27 3.35
C PHE A 76 -3.59 -16.74 3.17
N ALA A 77 -3.47 -15.53 2.64
CA ALA A 77 -2.18 -14.85 2.58
C ALA A 77 -1.87 -14.24 3.95
N GLU A 78 -0.67 -14.45 4.49
CA GLU A 78 -0.22 -13.73 5.69
C GLU A 78 0.10 -12.25 5.42
N TRP A 79 0.22 -11.89 4.14
CA TRP A 79 0.51 -10.55 3.66
C TRP A 79 -0.29 -10.29 2.40
N PHE A 80 -1.19 -9.31 2.44
CA PHE A 80 -2.14 -9.10 1.35
C PHE A 80 -1.61 -8.23 0.22
N ILE A 81 -0.66 -7.32 0.49
CA ILE A 81 -0.18 -6.37 -0.53
C ILE A 81 0.76 -7.08 -1.51
N THR A 82 0.29 -7.33 -2.72
CA THR A 82 1.06 -7.98 -3.80
C THR A 82 1.89 -6.98 -4.60
N ASP A 83 1.41 -5.74 -4.72
CA ASP A 83 2.15 -4.61 -5.26
C ASP A 83 1.81 -3.30 -4.55
N GLY A 84 2.80 -2.40 -4.46
CA GLY A 84 2.62 -1.08 -3.85
C GLY A 84 3.04 -0.96 -2.39
N ASN A 85 3.86 -1.87 -1.87
CA ASN A 85 4.41 -1.79 -0.50
C ASN A 85 5.08 -0.44 -0.19
N HIS A 86 5.85 0.13 -1.14
CA HIS A 86 6.48 1.45 -0.97
C HIS A 86 5.43 2.58 -0.94
N ARG A 87 4.36 2.46 -1.74
CA ARG A 87 3.25 3.43 -1.78
C ARG A 87 2.48 3.41 -0.47
N PHE A 88 2.23 2.23 0.09
CA PHE A 88 1.59 2.10 1.39
C PHE A 88 2.47 2.63 2.53
N ALA A 89 3.76 2.29 2.55
CA ALA A 89 4.72 2.85 3.51
C ALA A 89 4.76 4.39 3.47
N ALA A 90 4.75 4.97 2.26
CA ALA A 90 4.72 6.42 2.08
C ALA A 90 3.40 7.03 2.56
N ALA A 91 2.26 6.38 2.31
CA ALA A 91 0.95 6.84 2.79
C ALA A 91 0.89 6.90 4.33
N LEU A 92 1.44 5.89 5.01
CA LEU A 92 1.55 5.88 6.48
C LEU A 92 2.40 7.05 6.98
N LEU A 93 3.53 7.33 6.34
CA LEU A 93 4.42 8.44 6.74
C LEU A 93 3.82 9.83 6.44
N ARG A 94 2.99 9.97 5.39
CA ARG A 94 2.23 11.20 5.13
C ARG A 94 1.06 11.40 6.10
N GLY A 95 0.65 10.37 6.83
CA GLY A 95 -0.54 10.41 7.68
C GLY A 95 -1.86 10.28 6.90
N ASP A 96 -1.81 9.72 5.69
CA ASP A 96 -3.01 9.46 4.88
C ASP A 96 -3.97 8.55 5.67
N GLN A 97 -5.25 8.94 5.76
CA GLN A 97 -6.29 8.16 6.46
C GLN A 97 -6.79 6.99 5.61
N GLU A 98 -6.68 7.12 4.28
CA GLU A 98 -7.13 6.14 3.32
C GLU A 98 -6.11 5.98 2.18
N ILE A 99 -6.09 4.80 1.57
CA ILE A 99 -5.29 4.49 0.38
C ILE A 99 -6.15 3.76 -0.65
N LEU A 100 -5.95 4.11 -1.93
CA LEU A 100 -6.64 3.47 -3.04
C LEU A 100 -6.08 2.06 -3.27
N CYS A 101 -6.97 1.07 -3.31
CA CYS A 101 -6.62 -0.34 -3.44
C CYS A 101 -7.38 -0.99 -4.58
N SER A 102 -6.73 -1.89 -5.31
CA SER A 102 -7.34 -2.89 -6.19
C SER A 102 -7.30 -4.24 -5.49
N ILE A 103 -8.46 -4.69 -5.02
CA ILE A 103 -8.62 -5.91 -4.20
C ILE A 103 -9.08 -7.09 -5.06
N SER A 104 -8.35 -8.20 -4.99
CA SER A 104 -8.68 -9.52 -5.54
C SER A 104 -8.74 -10.60 -4.46
N GLY A 105 -9.10 -11.83 -4.87
CA GLY A 105 -9.24 -12.98 -3.96
C GLY A 105 -10.70 -13.37 -3.69
N CYS A 106 -10.86 -14.26 -2.72
CA CYS A 106 -12.13 -14.86 -2.30
C CYS A 106 -13.10 -13.80 -1.72
N PRO A 107 -14.35 -13.67 -2.23
CA PRO A 107 -15.34 -12.72 -1.71
C PRO A 107 -15.53 -12.81 -0.19
N GLU A 108 -15.61 -14.03 0.34
CA GLU A 108 -15.83 -14.32 1.75
C GLU A 108 -14.67 -13.79 2.62
N TYR A 109 -13.44 -13.82 2.11
CA TYR A 109 -12.28 -13.25 2.81
C TYR A 109 -12.23 -11.73 2.69
N ILE A 110 -12.64 -11.17 1.54
CA ILE A 110 -12.76 -9.72 1.38
C ILE A 110 -13.78 -9.17 2.39
N GLU A 111 -14.93 -9.83 2.54
CA GLU A 111 -15.92 -9.47 3.55
C GLU A 111 -15.37 -9.68 4.97
N HIS A 112 -14.72 -10.81 5.24
CA HIS A 112 -14.16 -11.11 6.56
C HIS A 112 -13.10 -10.11 7.03
N PHE A 113 -12.13 -9.78 6.17
CA PHE A 113 -11.01 -8.91 6.54
C PHE A 113 -11.34 -7.42 6.42
N PHE A 114 -12.18 -7.03 5.46
CA PHE A 114 -12.42 -5.61 5.16
C PHE A 114 -13.87 -5.16 5.39
N GLY A 115 -14.80 -6.07 5.69
CA GLY A 115 -16.22 -5.74 5.83
C GLY A 115 -16.83 -5.21 4.53
N LEU A 116 -16.27 -5.59 3.38
CA LEU A 116 -16.69 -5.11 2.08
C LEU A 116 -17.54 -6.16 1.36
N ASP A 117 -18.79 -5.82 1.09
CA ASP A 117 -19.63 -6.57 0.17
C ASP A 117 -19.28 -6.17 -1.27
N ARG A 118 -19.03 -7.17 -2.14
CA ARG A 118 -18.80 -6.97 -3.58
C ARG A 118 -19.97 -6.23 -4.25
N LEU A 119 -21.18 -6.29 -3.69
CA LEU A 119 -22.39 -5.65 -4.20
C LEU A 119 -22.57 -4.19 -3.72
N GLY A 120 -21.80 -3.72 -2.73
CA GLY A 120 -21.99 -2.42 -2.07
C GLY A 120 -20.82 -1.44 -2.14
N ALA A 121 -19.65 -1.86 -2.62
CA ALA A 121 -18.54 -0.94 -2.84
C ALA A 121 -18.80 -0.09 -4.09
N MET A 122 -19.23 1.15 -3.89
CA MET A 122 -19.38 2.13 -4.96
C MET A 122 -18.07 2.23 -5.76
N PRO A 123 -18.09 2.03 -7.10
CA PRO A 123 -16.91 2.26 -7.90
C PRO A 123 -16.53 3.74 -7.78
N VAL A 124 -15.32 4.02 -7.31
CA VAL A 124 -14.70 5.33 -7.47
C VAL A 124 -14.58 5.54 -8.99
N GLN A 125 -15.47 6.35 -9.57
CA GLN A 125 -15.33 6.73 -10.97
C GLN A 125 -14.04 7.54 -11.08
N PRO A 126 -13.12 7.20 -12.00
CA PRO A 126 -11.98 8.05 -12.26
C PRO A 126 -12.50 9.44 -12.63
N ALA A 127 -11.95 10.46 -11.99
CA ALA A 127 -12.32 11.85 -12.26
C ALA A 127 -12.26 12.09 -13.76
N LYS A 128 -13.40 12.43 -14.37
CA LYS A 128 -13.43 12.88 -15.76
C LYS A 128 -12.59 14.15 -15.83
N GLN A 129 -11.45 14.08 -16.51
CA GLN A 129 -10.72 15.27 -16.92
C GLN A 129 -11.61 16.11 -17.87
N PRO A 130 -11.54 17.44 -17.78
CA PRO A 130 -12.47 18.38 -18.40
C PRO A 130 -12.49 18.34 -19.94
#